data_AF-A0A7W7WQ74-F1
#
_entry.id   AF-A0A7W7WQ74-F1
#
_cell.length_a   1.000
_cell.length_b   1.000
_cell.length_c   1.000
_cell.angle_alpha   90.00
_cell.angle_beta   90.00
_cell.angle_gamma   90.00
#
_symmetry.space_group_name_H-M   'P 1'
#
loop_
_entity.id
_entity.type
_entity.pdbx_description
1 polymer ?
#
loop_
_entity_poly.entity_id
_entity_poly.type
_entity_poly.pdbx_seq_one_letter_code
_entity_poly.pdbx_strand_id
1 'polypeptide(L)'
;MWAQTASAPDPSANVRNIGRVGIRIYLSVGPGGEPASDFEIDQFAGERTPDGTPVVTARVRNTGARALDLGGTLSLSDGPAGLSAGSVDAKLDTLGIGATTTLRVSLDPRIPDGRWTARLSLASGRTERTATGTVTIGEPTVRQAAFRPFSLLAGTATVTVLAVALFGGYTYQRRRSDAARHRR
;
A
#
# COMPACT_ATOMS: atom_id res chain seq x y z
N MET A 1 -12.45 -19.54 -16.62
CA MET A 1 -13.28 -20.76 -16.69
C MET A 1 -14.28 -20.72 -15.56
N TRP A 2 -15.51 -21.18 -15.77
CA TRP A 2 -16.47 -21.36 -14.67
C TRP A 2 -17.30 -22.63 -14.89
N ALA A 3 -17.73 -23.24 -13.80
CA ALA A 3 -18.64 -24.39 -13.79
C ALA A 3 -19.86 -24.05 -12.93
N GLN A 4 -21.01 -24.58 -13.31
CA GLN A 4 -22.25 -24.45 -12.56
C GLN A 4 -22.93 -25.80 -12.40
N THR A 5 -23.40 -26.07 -11.19
CA THR A 5 -24.34 -27.15 -10.92
C THR A 5 -25.62 -26.54 -10.35
N ALA A 6 -26.76 -27.14 -10.67
CA ALA A 6 -28.04 -26.71 -10.14
C ALA A 6 -28.81 -27.95 -9.71
N SER A 7 -29.51 -27.84 -8.58
CA SER A 7 -30.40 -28.90 -8.12
C SER A 7 -31.46 -29.21 -9.17
N ALA A 8 -31.92 -30.47 -9.20
CA ALA A 8 -33.05 -30.87 -10.01
C ALA A 8 -34.30 -30.04 -9.63
N PRO A 9 -35.16 -29.68 -10.60
CA PRO A 9 -36.40 -28.96 -10.29
C PRO A 9 -37.30 -29.81 -9.40
N ASP A 10 -37.75 -29.25 -8.28
CA ASP A 10 -38.74 -29.87 -7.39
C ASP A 10 -40.05 -29.05 -7.47
N PRO A 11 -41.16 -29.62 -7.97
CA PRO A 11 -42.45 -28.93 -8.07
C PRO A 11 -43.04 -28.46 -6.74
N SER A 12 -42.58 -29.04 -5.62
CA SER A 12 -43.01 -28.67 -4.27
C SER A 12 -42.14 -27.60 -3.61
N ALA A 13 -41.03 -27.21 -4.26
CA ALA A 13 -40.10 -26.19 -3.77
C ALA A 13 -40.09 -24.95 -4.66
N ASN A 14 -40.20 -23.78 -4.04
CA ASN A 14 -40.18 -22.46 -4.69
C ASN A 14 -38.77 -21.82 -4.71
N VAL A 15 -37.76 -22.48 -4.17
CA VAL A 15 -36.36 -22.01 -4.13
C VAL A 15 -35.44 -23.05 -4.77
N ARG A 16 -34.54 -22.60 -5.65
CA ARG A 16 -33.56 -23.47 -6.32
C ARG A 16 -32.14 -23.10 -5.90
N ASN A 17 -31.36 -24.11 -5.50
CA ASN A 17 -29.95 -23.92 -5.21
C ASN A 17 -29.12 -24.02 -6.50
N ILE A 18 -28.21 -23.06 -6.67
CA ILE A 18 -27.25 -23.02 -7.79
C ILE A 18 -25.87 -22.78 -7.20
N GLY A 19 -24.96 -23.74 -7.39
CA GLY A 19 -23.55 -23.60 -7.06
C GLY A 19 -22.75 -23.14 -8.27
N ARG A 20 -21.95 -22.09 -8.13
CA ARG A 20 -21.03 -21.60 -9.16
C ARG A 20 -19.60 -21.55 -8.61
N VAL A 21 -18.65 -21.98 -9.43
CA VAL A 21 -17.21 -21.87 -9.14
C VAL A 21 -16.51 -21.21 -10.32
N GLY A 22 -15.72 -20.18 -10.04
CA GLY A 22 -14.83 -19.53 -11.00
C GLY A 22 -13.38 -19.93 -10.76
N ILE A 23 -12.63 -20.26 -11.81
CA ILE A 23 -11.19 -20.55 -11.75
C ILE A 23 -10.44 -19.51 -12.59
N ARG A 24 -9.45 -18.87 -11.96
CA ARG A 24 -8.45 -18.00 -12.63
C ARG A 24 -7.31 -18.88 -13.14
N ILE A 25 -7.09 -18.90 -14.45
CA ILE A 25 -6.01 -19.67 -15.09
C ILE A 25 -5.04 -18.67 -15.70
N TYR A 26 -3.77 -18.81 -15.35
CA TYR A 26 -2.65 -18.14 -16.02
C TYR A 26 -1.89 -19.21 -16.79
N LEU A 27 -2.08 -19.25 -18.11
CA LEU A 27 -1.42 -20.22 -19.00
C LEU A 27 -0.36 -19.50 -19.83
N SER A 28 0.85 -20.05 -19.84
CA SER A 28 1.93 -19.61 -20.72
C SER A 28 2.32 -20.77 -21.62
N VAL A 29 2.44 -20.50 -22.93
CA VAL A 29 2.77 -21.48 -23.96
C VAL A 29 3.89 -20.91 -24.83
N GLY A 30 5.01 -21.63 -24.93
CA GLY A 30 6.23 -21.22 -25.63
C GLY A 30 7.50 -21.53 -24.81
N PRO A 31 8.71 -21.27 -25.34
CA PRO A 31 9.97 -21.46 -24.59
C PRO A 31 10.11 -20.55 -23.37
N GLY A 32 9.23 -19.54 -23.22
CA GLY A 32 9.10 -18.73 -22.02
C GLY A 32 8.34 -19.50 -20.94
N GLY A 33 9.05 -19.83 -19.86
CA GLY A 33 8.48 -20.54 -18.71
C GLY A 33 7.38 -19.76 -17.98
N GLU A 34 6.95 -20.35 -16.87
CA GLU A 34 5.90 -19.79 -16.01
C GLU A 34 6.25 -18.35 -15.55
N PRO A 35 5.33 -17.35 -15.63
CA PRO A 35 5.60 -15.98 -15.21
C PRO A 35 6.06 -15.95 -13.76
N ALA A 36 7.21 -15.32 -13.49
CA ALA A 36 7.82 -15.34 -12.17
C ALA A 36 6.87 -14.82 -11.08
N SER A 37 6.76 -15.56 -9.98
CA SER A 37 6.12 -15.09 -8.74
C SER A 37 7.20 -14.59 -7.81
N ASP A 38 7.12 -13.33 -7.40
CA ASP A 38 8.01 -12.81 -6.37
C ASP A 38 7.41 -11.59 -5.66
N PHE A 39 7.86 -11.34 -4.45
CA PHE A 39 7.47 -10.19 -3.66
C PHE A 39 8.53 -9.83 -2.62
N GLU A 40 8.42 -8.61 -2.11
CA GLU A 40 9.28 -8.06 -1.06
C GLU A 40 8.43 -7.68 0.15
N ILE A 41 9.00 -7.84 1.35
CA ILE A 41 8.40 -7.44 2.62
C ILE A 41 9.37 -6.46 3.29
N ASP A 42 8.89 -5.26 3.66
CA ASP A 42 9.69 -4.28 4.39
C ASP A 42 8.80 -3.33 5.23
N GLN A 43 9.40 -2.27 5.77
CA GLN A 43 8.72 -1.19 6.51
C GLN A 43 7.78 -1.70 7.61
N PHE A 44 8.35 -2.45 8.56
CA PHE A 44 7.64 -2.87 9.76
C PHE A 44 7.30 -1.69 10.66
N ALA A 45 6.09 -1.68 11.22
CA ALA A 45 5.70 -0.76 12.28
C ALA A 45 4.71 -1.44 13.23
N GLY A 46 4.82 -1.11 14.51
CA GLY A 46 3.84 -1.48 15.53
C GLY A 46 3.04 -0.26 15.95
N GLU A 47 1.80 -0.49 16.37
CA GLU A 47 0.98 0.52 17.03
C GLU A 47 0.01 -0.16 17.99
N ARG A 48 -0.52 0.61 18.94
CA ARG A 48 -1.73 0.24 19.67
C ARG A 48 -2.84 1.15 19.19
N THR A 49 -3.94 0.55 18.74
CA THR A 49 -5.09 1.31 18.25
C THR A 49 -5.83 2.00 19.41
N PRO A 50 -6.72 2.97 19.14
CA PRO A 50 -7.48 3.66 20.19
C PRO A 50 -8.35 2.73 21.05
N ASP A 51 -8.81 1.60 20.50
CA ASP A 51 -9.53 0.54 21.21
C ASP A 51 -8.62 -0.39 22.03
N GLY A 52 -7.30 -0.15 22.05
CA GLY A 52 -6.33 -0.89 22.82
C GLY A 52 -5.77 -2.14 22.12
N THR A 53 -6.19 -2.42 20.88
CA THR A 53 -5.73 -3.57 20.10
C THR A 53 -4.30 -3.33 19.57
N PRO A 54 -3.32 -4.18 19.91
CA PRO A 54 -1.99 -4.08 19.35
C PRO A 54 -2.01 -4.57 17.90
N VAL A 55 -1.33 -3.83 17.03
CA VAL A 55 -1.28 -4.12 15.59
C VAL A 55 0.14 -4.00 15.08
N VAL A 56 0.54 -4.95 14.25
CA VAL A 56 1.76 -4.87 13.45
C VAL A 56 1.40 -4.70 11.99
N THR A 57 2.11 -3.78 11.33
CA THR A 57 2.00 -3.53 9.90
C THR A 57 3.32 -3.78 9.20
N ALA A 58 3.24 -4.24 7.96
CA ALA A 58 4.39 -4.38 7.06
C ALA A 58 3.97 -4.01 5.64
N ARG A 59 4.86 -3.40 4.87
CA ARG A 59 4.65 -3.13 3.46
C ARG A 59 5.02 -4.36 2.66
N VAL A 60 4.15 -4.74 1.73
CA VAL A 60 4.35 -5.87 0.82
C VAL A 60 4.23 -5.38 -0.61
N ARG A 61 5.22 -5.70 -1.45
CA ARG A 61 5.26 -5.30 -2.86
C ARG A 61 5.40 -6.53 -3.74
N ASN A 62 4.50 -6.67 -4.70
CA ASN A 62 4.61 -7.70 -5.73
C ASN A 62 5.66 -7.28 -6.76
N THR A 63 6.74 -8.05 -6.86
CA THR A 63 7.85 -7.84 -7.80
C THR A 63 7.81 -8.83 -8.96
N GLY A 64 6.92 -9.82 -8.90
CA GLY A 64 6.70 -10.79 -9.96
C GLY A 64 5.83 -10.29 -11.11
N ALA A 65 5.60 -11.19 -12.06
CA ALA A 65 4.85 -10.97 -13.28
C ALA A 65 3.41 -11.54 -13.23
N ARG A 66 2.88 -11.83 -12.03
CA ARG A 66 1.52 -12.31 -11.81
C ARG A 66 0.88 -11.73 -10.55
N ALA A 67 -0.43 -11.83 -10.43
CA ALA A 67 -1.12 -11.54 -9.18
C ALA A 67 -0.82 -12.62 -8.13
N LEU A 68 -0.71 -12.22 -6.85
CA LEU A 68 -0.35 -13.09 -5.73
C LEU A 68 -1.46 -13.13 -4.69
N ASP A 69 -1.87 -14.33 -4.31
CA ASP A 69 -2.72 -14.56 -3.13
C ASP A 69 -1.77 -14.92 -1.98
N LEU A 70 -1.67 -14.03 -0.98
CA LEU A 70 -0.64 -14.10 0.07
C LEU A 70 -1.26 -14.46 1.42
N GLY A 71 -0.70 -15.48 2.06
CA GLY A 71 -1.04 -15.88 3.42
C GLY A 71 0.16 -16.42 4.16
N GLY A 72 0.13 -16.35 5.48
CA GLY A 72 1.20 -16.85 6.31
C GLY A 72 1.02 -16.42 7.76
N THR A 73 2.13 -16.12 8.43
CA THR A 73 2.12 -15.92 9.88
C THR A 73 3.09 -14.85 10.34
N LEU A 74 2.71 -14.19 11.42
CA LEU A 74 3.53 -13.25 12.18
C LEU A 74 3.87 -13.86 13.54
N SER A 75 5.13 -13.77 13.95
CA SER A 75 5.56 -14.09 15.32
C SER A 75 6.31 -12.93 15.92
N LEU A 76 6.23 -12.79 17.25
CA LEU A 76 6.98 -11.76 17.99
C LEU A 76 7.94 -12.42 18.99
N SER A 77 9.15 -11.90 19.08
CA SER A 77 10.15 -12.29 20.07
C SER A 77 10.81 -11.06 20.68
N ASP A 78 11.67 -11.30 21.67
CA ASP A 78 12.50 -10.27 22.31
C ASP A 78 11.67 -9.07 22.82
N GLY A 79 10.46 -9.37 23.30
CA GLY A 79 9.54 -8.39 23.85
C GLY A 79 9.93 -7.92 25.25
N PRO A 80 9.11 -7.03 25.85
CA PRO A 80 9.26 -6.62 27.24
C PRO A 80 9.43 -7.81 28.18
N ALA A 81 10.40 -7.73 29.09
CA ALA A 81 10.76 -8.83 30.00
C ALA A 81 11.08 -10.18 29.32
N GLY A 82 11.54 -10.16 28.06
CA GLY A 82 11.91 -11.37 27.31
C GLY A 82 10.70 -12.15 26.77
N LEU A 83 9.51 -11.53 26.73
CA LEU A 83 8.31 -12.18 26.22
C LEU A 83 8.41 -12.51 24.73
N SER A 84 7.68 -13.55 24.34
CA SER A 84 7.47 -13.94 22.95
C SER A 84 5.99 -14.18 22.73
N ALA A 85 5.51 -13.87 21.53
CA ALA A 85 4.15 -14.14 21.09
C ALA A 85 4.19 -15.15 19.94
N GLY A 86 3.34 -16.18 20.06
CA GLY A 86 3.23 -17.24 19.08
C GLY A 86 2.77 -16.76 17.70
N SER A 87 2.67 -17.72 16.79
CA SER A 87 2.31 -17.49 15.40
C SER A 87 0.86 -17.01 15.25
N VAL A 88 0.67 -15.77 14.81
CA VAL A 88 -0.62 -15.15 14.48
C VAL A 88 -0.83 -15.19 12.98
N ASP A 89 -2.03 -15.57 12.54
CA ASP A 89 -2.39 -15.62 11.13
C ASP A 89 -2.28 -14.24 10.46
N ALA A 90 -1.64 -14.22 9.29
CA ALA A 90 -1.50 -13.06 8.45
C ALA A 90 -2.09 -13.37 7.07
N LYS A 91 -3.10 -12.62 6.65
CA LYS A 91 -3.78 -12.80 5.36
C LYS A 91 -3.85 -11.49 4.61
N LEU A 92 -3.67 -11.57 3.30
CA LEU A 92 -3.78 -10.46 2.40
C LEU A 92 -4.65 -10.87 1.22
N ASP A 93 -5.50 -9.95 0.77
CA ASP A 93 -6.23 -10.14 -0.49
C ASP A 93 -5.27 -10.20 -1.68
N THR A 94 -5.79 -10.61 -2.83
CA THR A 94 -5.03 -10.71 -4.08
C THR A 94 -4.25 -9.43 -4.37
N LEU A 95 -2.92 -9.53 -4.39
CA LEU A 95 -2.01 -8.43 -4.72
C LEU A 95 -1.70 -8.43 -6.21
N GLY A 96 -2.16 -7.40 -6.92
CA GLY A 96 -1.91 -7.24 -8.37
C GLY A 96 -0.43 -7.10 -8.74
N ILE A 97 -0.13 -7.24 -10.03
CA ILE A 97 1.24 -7.14 -10.58
C ILE A 97 1.80 -5.74 -10.31
N GLY A 98 3.01 -5.65 -9.75
CA GLY A 98 3.66 -4.38 -9.40
C GLY A 98 3.01 -3.62 -8.25
N ALA A 99 1.88 -4.11 -7.71
CA ALA A 99 1.14 -3.44 -6.66
C ALA A 99 1.89 -3.51 -5.32
N THR A 100 1.62 -2.52 -4.48
CA THR A 100 2.11 -2.44 -3.11
C THR A 100 0.93 -2.25 -2.18
N THR A 101 0.96 -2.90 -1.02
CA THR A 101 -0.05 -2.73 0.02
C THR A 101 0.59 -2.77 1.41
N THR A 102 -0.16 -2.34 2.41
CA THR A 102 0.23 -2.48 3.82
C THR A 102 -0.59 -3.61 4.43
N LEU A 103 0.08 -4.71 4.75
CA LEU A 103 -0.50 -5.79 5.53
C LEU A 103 -0.67 -5.33 6.97
N ARG A 104 -1.82 -5.64 7.57
CA ARG A 104 -2.16 -5.34 8.95
C ARG A 104 -2.49 -6.64 9.69
N VAL A 105 -1.78 -6.91 10.79
CA VAL A 105 -2.00 -8.08 11.63
C VAL A 105 -2.38 -7.60 13.03
N SER A 106 -3.63 -7.87 13.42
CA SER A 106 -4.13 -7.60 14.76
C SER A 106 -3.68 -8.70 15.72
N LEU A 107 -3.24 -8.29 16.91
CA LEU A 107 -2.68 -9.17 17.93
C LEU A 107 -3.63 -9.27 19.14
N ASP A 108 -3.36 -10.22 20.04
CA ASP A 108 -4.08 -10.34 21.30
C ASP A 108 -3.87 -9.08 22.17
N PRO A 109 -4.94 -8.47 22.73
CA PRO A 109 -4.83 -7.27 23.57
C PRO A 109 -3.87 -7.38 24.76
N ARG A 110 -3.58 -8.60 25.22
CA ARG A 110 -2.65 -8.90 26.32
C ARG A 110 -1.18 -8.73 25.96
N ILE A 111 -0.84 -8.60 24.67
CA ILE A 111 0.53 -8.29 24.25
C ILE A 111 0.90 -6.92 24.83
N PRO A 112 1.95 -6.80 25.67
CA PRO A 112 2.32 -5.54 26.28
C PRO A 112 2.99 -4.57 25.30
N ASP A 113 2.92 -3.29 25.66
CA ASP A 113 3.64 -2.22 24.97
C ASP A 113 5.16 -2.36 25.14
N GLY A 114 5.88 -1.93 24.12
CA GLY A 114 7.34 -1.92 24.08
C GLY A 114 7.89 -2.40 22.75
N ARG A 115 9.22 -2.56 22.72
CA ARG A 115 9.94 -3.02 21.54
C ARG A 115 9.83 -4.53 21.40
N TRP A 116 9.64 -4.99 20.17
CA TRP A 116 9.57 -6.40 19.78
C TRP A 116 10.37 -6.64 18.50
N THR A 117 10.88 -7.85 18.35
CA THR A 117 11.33 -8.39 17.06
C THR A 117 10.15 -9.07 16.39
N ALA A 118 9.69 -8.54 15.25
CA ALA A 118 8.63 -9.13 14.44
C ALA A 118 9.22 -9.97 13.31
N ARG A 119 8.77 -11.22 13.17
CA ARG A 119 9.10 -12.10 12.04
C ARG A 119 7.84 -12.47 11.29
N LEU A 120 7.76 -12.07 10.03
CA LEU A 120 6.63 -12.30 9.13
C LEU A 120 7.06 -13.26 8.03
N SER A 121 6.40 -14.42 7.92
CA SER A 121 6.52 -15.32 6.78
C SER A 121 5.22 -15.26 5.97
N LEU A 122 5.34 -15.02 4.67
CA LEU A 122 4.22 -15.05 3.74
C LEU A 122 4.55 -15.99 2.60
N ALA A 123 3.52 -16.62 2.05
CA ALA A 123 3.62 -17.49 0.89
C ALA A 123 2.50 -17.23 -0.11
N SER A 124 2.82 -17.42 -1.39
CA SER A 124 1.87 -17.56 -2.48
C SER A 124 2.27 -18.78 -3.33
N GLY A 125 1.51 -19.87 -3.22
CA GLY A 125 1.87 -21.14 -3.83
C GLY A 125 3.22 -21.66 -3.33
N ARG A 126 4.23 -21.74 -4.22
CA ARG A 126 5.60 -22.18 -3.87
C ARG A 126 6.56 -21.04 -3.55
N THR A 127 6.13 -19.79 -3.72
CA THR A 127 6.97 -18.61 -3.44
C THR A 127 6.75 -18.20 -2.00
N GLU A 128 7.77 -18.35 -1.16
CA GLU A 128 7.76 -17.92 0.25
C GLU A 128 8.82 -16.84 0.48
N ARG A 129 8.46 -15.85 1.30
CA ARG A 129 9.40 -14.84 1.80
C ARG A 129 9.20 -14.66 3.29
N THR A 130 10.32 -14.62 4.00
CA THR A 130 10.36 -14.26 5.42
C THR A 130 11.14 -12.97 5.58
N ALA A 131 10.60 -12.04 6.35
CA ALA A 131 11.29 -10.84 6.75
C ALA A 131 11.19 -10.62 8.26
N THR A 132 12.20 -9.95 8.81
CA THR A 132 12.27 -9.61 10.22
C THR A 132 12.49 -8.11 10.37
N GLY A 133 11.81 -7.50 11.33
CA GLY A 133 11.95 -6.08 11.63
C GLY A 133 11.70 -5.82 13.11
N THR A 134 12.29 -4.74 13.63
CA THR A 134 11.91 -4.23 14.94
C THR A 134 10.60 -3.45 14.82
N VAL A 135 9.67 -3.70 15.75
CA VAL A 135 8.46 -2.90 15.93
C VAL A 135 8.39 -2.39 17.36
N THR A 136 7.75 -1.25 17.56
CA THR A 136 7.38 -0.75 18.89
C THR A 136 5.86 -0.75 18.95
N ILE A 137 5.29 -1.50 19.88
CA ILE A 137 3.86 -1.52 20.15
C ILE A 137 3.60 -0.54 21.28
N GLY A 138 2.59 0.32 21.14
CA GLY A 138 2.39 1.45 22.04
C GLY A 138 3.23 2.66 21.66
N GLU A 139 2.78 3.83 22.14
CA GLU A 139 3.03 5.19 21.62
C GLU A 139 2.94 5.33 20.08
N PRO A 140 2.19 6.32 19.55
CA PRO A 140 2.12 6.51 18.12
C PRO A 140 3.52 6.81 17.58
N THR A 141 4.09 5.85 16.84
CA THR A 141 5.29 6.13 16.04
C THR A 141 4.83 7.16 15.02
N VAL A 142 5.17 8.43 15.23
CA VAL A 142 4.87 9.51 14.28
C VAL A 142 5.58 9.12 12.99
N ARG A 143 4.84 8.51 12.05
CA ARG A 143 5.32 8.25 10.71
C ARG A 143 5.58 9.62 10.09
N GLN A 144 6.85 9.99 9.97
CA GLN A 144 7.23 11.05 9.07
C GLN A 144 6.84 10.57 7.66
N ALA A 145 5.70 11.05 7.16
CA ALA A 145 5.39 10.93 5.75
C ALA A 145 6.61 11.50 5.02
N ALA A 146 7.28 10.68 4.22
CA ALA A 146 8.34 11.15 3.35
C ALA A 146 7.70 12.16 2.39
N PHE A 147 7.75 13.44 2.78
CA PHE A 147 7.44 14.55 1.90
C PHE A 147 8.34 14.35 0.68
N ARG A 148 7.73 14.13 -0.49
CA ARG A 148 8.42 14.20 -1.78
C ARG A 148 8.05 15.55 -2.41
N PRO A 149 8.72 16.66 -2.06
CA PRO A 149 8.32 17.98 -2.52
C PRO A 149 8.97 18.31 -3.87
N PHE A 150 8.55 17.68 -4.97
CA PHE A 150 9.11 18.05 -6.28
C PHE A 150 8.13 18.15 -7.46
N SER A 151 6.84 18.37 -7.22
CA SER A 151 5.87 18.51 -8.34
C SER A 151 4.91 19.70 -8.24
N LEU A 152 5.31 20.79 -7.59
CA LEU A 152 4.51 22.04 -7.53
C LEU A 152 5.25 23.33 -7.93
N LEU A 153 6.43 23.25 -8.56
CA LEU A 153 7.16 24.45 -9.02
C LEU A 153 7.11 24.71 -10.54
N ALA A 154 6.15 24.12 -11.25
CA ALA A 154 5.95 24.42 -12.68
C ALA A 154 4.78 25.40 -12.97
N GLY A 155 3.91 25.68 -11.99
CA GLY A 155 2.68 26.46 -12.23
C GLY A 155 2.71 27.92 -11.78
N THR A 156 3.43 28.26 -10.71
CA THR A 156 3.32 29.59 -10.07
C THR A 156 4.37 30.60 -10.52
N ALA A 157 5.52 30.14 -11.04
CA ALA A 157 6.58 31.03 -11.50
C ALA A 157 6.19 31.84 -12.76
N THR A 158 5.28 31.32 -13.60
CA THR A 158 4.90 31.96 -14.86
C THR A 158 4.03 33.20 -14.64
N VAL A 159 3.19 33.22 -13.61
CA VAL A 159 2.25 34.33 -13.36
C VAL A 159 2.96 35.56 -12.79
N THR A 160 3.97 35.37 -11.93
CA THR A 160 4.68 36.50 -11.31
C THR A 160 5.59 37.23 -12.30
N VAL A 161 6.28 36.49 -13.19
CA VAL A 161 7.14 37.09 -14.23
C VAL A 161 6.31 37.91 -15.24
N LEU A 162 5.15 37.39 -15.65
CA LEU A 162 4.24 38.13 -16.54
C LEU A 162 3.69 39.40 -15.89
N ALA A 163 3.31 39.35 -14.60
CA ALA A 163 2.81 40.52 -13.90
C ALA A 163 3.88 41.63 -13.75
N VAL A 164 5.13 41.27 -13.43
CA VAL A 164 6.24 42.24 -13.32
C VAL A 164 6.60 42.82 -14.69
N ALA A 165 6.60 42.00 -15.75
CA ALA A 165 6.87 42.48 -17.10
C ALA A 165 5.80 43.45 -17.61
N LEU A 166 4.52 43.16 -17.37
CA LEU A 166 3.41 44.04 -17.74
C LEU A 166 3.41 45.34 -16.92
N PHE A 167 3.70 45.27 -15.62
CA PHE A 167 3.77 46.44 -14.76
C PHE A 167 4.99 47.33 -15.09
N GLY A 168 6.15 46.73 -15.35
CA GLY A 168 7.35 47.42 -15.80
C GLY A 168 7.16 48.08 -17.18
N GLY A 169 6.55 47.38 -18.12
CA GLY A 169 6.22 47.92 -19.45
C GLY A 169 5.24 49.09 -19.39
N TYR A 170 4.17 48.98 -18.58
CA TYR A 170 3.18 50.04 -18.39
C TYR A 170 3.78 51.32 -17.81
N THR A 171 4.61 51.20 -16.77
CA THR A 171 5.26 52.36 -16.13
C THR A 171 6.30 53.02 -17.04
N TYR A 172 7.02 52.24 -17.85
CA TYR A 172 7.96 52.76 -18.84
C TYR A 172 7.27 53.54 -19.96
N GLN A 173 6.15 53.02 -20.50
CA GLN A 173 5.39 53.73 -21.53
C GLN A 173 4.80 55.04 -21.01
N ARG A 174 4.27 55.05 -19.78
CA ARG A 174 3.68 56.26 -19.18
C ARG A 174 4.71 57.39 -19.04
N ARG A 175 5.93 57.07 -18.58
CA ARG A 175 7.03 58.06 -18.50
C ARG A 175 7.45 58.59 -19.87
N ARG A 176 7.36 57.77 -20.93
CA ARG A 176 7.71 58.19 -22.29
C ARG A 176 6.63 59.09 -22.91
N SER A 177 5.37 58.87 -22.56
CA SER A 177 4.24 59.74 -22.96
C SER A 177 4.27 61.10 -22.28
N ASP A 178 4.75 61.18 -21.03
CA ASP A 178 4.92 62.44 -20.31
C ASP A 178 6.13 63.24 -20.84
N ALA A 179 7.20 62.56 -21.26
CA ALA A 179 8.36 63.21 -21.90
C ALA A 179 8.05 63.79 -23.30
N ALA A 180 6.98 63.34 -23.96
CA ALA A 180 6.56 63.87 -25.26
C ALA A 180 5.69 65.15 -25.16
N ARG A 181 5.24 65.55 -23.96
CA ARG A 181 4.42 66.76 -23.75
C ARG A 181 5.21 68.05 -23.42
N HIS A 182 6.54 67.98 -23.28
CA HIS A 182 7.39 69.16 -23.04
C HIS A 182 8.16 69.65 -24.29
N ARG A 183 7.80 69.17 -25.49
CA ARG A 183 8.21 69.77 -26.77
C ARG A 183 6.97 70.12 -27.63
N ARG A 184 6.17 71.05 -27.15
CA ARG A 184 5.40 72.00 -27.97
C ARG A 184 5.24 73.30 -27.20
#